data_AF-A0A419T3S1-F1
#
_entry.id   AF-A0A419T3S1-F1
#
_cell.length_a   1.000
_cell.length_b   1.000
_cell.length_c   1.000
_cell.angle_alpha   90.00
_cell.angle_beta   90.00
_cell.angle_gamma   90.00
#
_symmetry.space_group_name_H-M   'P 1'
#
loop_
_entity.id
_entity.type
_entity.pdbx_description
1 polymer ?
#
loop_
_entity_poly.entity_id
_entity_poly.type
_entity_poly.pdbx_seq_one_letter_code
_entity_poly.pdbx_strand_id
1 'polypeptide(L)'
;MQEIKYALIQENQIKNIFLCENYELANQLAKASFGNDAFAVDTTDYLTSIGNKFINGKFYYLNENGNQEEAIYLPSEKVIIDELHVKLIKSQLALTDSYEDKMSLENKILKLQQTIANLYEKMEETN
;
A
#
# COMPACT_ATOMS: atom_id res chain seq x y z
N MET A 1 -18.96 15.84 3.66
CA MET A 1 -18.59 15.30 2.33
C MET A 1 -17.09 15.43 2.19
N GLN A 2 -16.43 14.42 1.65
CA GLN A 2 -15.00 14.50 1.36
C GLN A 2 -14.85 15.08 -0.04
N GLU A 3 -14.17 16.22 -0.14
CA GLU A 3 -13.86 16.82 -1.43
C GLU A 3 -12.69 16.07 -2.07
N ILE A 4 -12.86 15.64 -3.32
CA ILE A 4 -11.89 14.86 -4.09
C ILE A 4 -11.24 15.79 -5.12
N LYS A 5 -9.93 15.70 -5.29
CA LYS A 5 -9.18 16.54 -6.22
C LYS A 5 -9.21 15.91 -7.61
N TYR A 6 -9.93 16.52 -8.55
CA TYR A 6 -10.01 16.07 -9.94
C TYR A 6 -9.17 16.95 -10.87
N ALA A 7 -8.43 16.30 -11.75
CA ALA A 7 -7.79 16.94 -12.90
C ALA A 7 -8.67 16.81 -14.15
N LEU A 8 -8.87 17.92 -14.86
CA LEU A 8 -9.52 17.96 -16.16
C LEU A 8 -8.49 17.80 -17.25
N ILE A 9 -8.67 16.77 -18.07
CA ILE A 9 -7.71 16.37 -19.08
C ILE A 9 -8.33 16.55 -20.47
N GLN A 10 -7.55 17.16 -21.36
CA GLN A 10 -7.83 17.29 -22.78
C GLN A 10 -6.51 17.10 -23.54
N GLU A 11 -6.52 16.30 -24.62
CA GLU A 11 -5.31 16.01 -25.41
C GLU A 11 -4.13 15.52 -24.57
N ASN A 12 -4.39 14.64 -23.60
CA ASN A 12 -3.39 14.10 -22.66
C ASN A 12 -2.71 15.16 -21.78
N GLN A 13 -3.29 16.34 -21.62
CA GLN A 13 -2.75 17.41 -20.77
C GLN A 13 -3.78 17.84 -19.73
N ILE A 14 -3.32 18.03 -18.49
CA ILE A 14 -4.13 18.62 -17.41
C ILE A 14 -4.34 20.09 -17.72
N LYS A 15 -5.58 20.47 -18.01
CA LYS A 15 -5.99 21.85 -18.28
C LYS A 15 -6.42 22.59 -17.02
N ASN A 16 -6.99 21.87 -16.04
CA ASN A 16 -7.41 22.46 -14.77
C ASN A 16 -7.41 21.40 -13.66
N ILE A 17 -7.34 21.82 -12.40
CA ILE A 17 -7.47 20.97 -11.22
C ILE A 17 -8.40 21.66 -10.23
N PHE A 18 -9.40 20.95 -9.71
CA PHE A 18 -10.32 21.49 -8.72
C PHE A 18 -10.87 20.41 -7.80
N LEU A 19 -11.51 20.84 -6.72
CA LEU A 19 -12.16 19.97 -5.74
C LEU A 19 -13.61 19.75 -6.14
N CYS A 20 -14.05 18.50 -6.12
CA CYS A 20 -15.42 18.12 -6.44
C CYS A 20 -15.89 16.97 -5.52
N GLU A 21 -17.19 16.88 -5.30
CA GLU A 21 -17.78 15.85 -4.42
C GLU A 21 -17.85 14.48 -5.10
N ASN A 22 -17.95 14.42 -6.42
CA ASN A 22 -18.06 13.17 -7.15
C ASN A 22 -17.50 13.26 -8.58
N TYR A 23 -17.21 12.10 -9.15
CA TYR A 23 -16.66 11.97 -10.49
C TYR A 23 -17.61 12.44 -11.59
N GLU A 24 -18.91 12.18 -11.45
CA GLU A 24 -19.89 12.49 -12.49
C GLU A 24 -19.96 13.98 -12.78
N LEU A 25 -20.07 14.80 -11.74
CA LEU A 25 -20.04 16.26 -11.83
C LEU A 25 -18.71 16.74 -12.39
N ALA A 26 -17.59 16.20 -11.91
CA ALA A 26 -16.26 16.59 -12.40
C ALA A 26 -16.11 16.31 -13.90
N ASN A 27 -16.59 15.16 -14.36
CA ASN A 27 -16.51 14.76 -15.76
C ASN A 27 -17.45 15.59 -16.67
N GLN A 28 -18.64 15.95 -16.18
CA GLN A 28 -19.53 16.88 -16.88
C GLN A 28 -18.88 18.26 -17.04
N LEU A 29 -18.24 18.77 -15.98
CA LEU A 29 -17.51 20.04 -16.02
C LEU A 29 -16.31 19.98 -16.98
N ALA A 30 -15.60 18.85 -17.05
CA ALA A 30 -14.54 18.61 -18.03
C ALA A 30 -15.06 18.86 -19.45
N LYS A 31 -16.15 18.18 -19.79
CA LYS A 31 -16.75 18.21 -21.13
C LYS A 31 -17.33 19.57 -21.47
N ALA A 32 -17.99 20.21 -20.52
CA ALA A 32 -18.56 21.54 -20.69
C ALA A 32 -17.46 22.61 -20.91
N SER A 33 -16.29 22.44 -20.27
CA SER A 33 -15.22 23.44 -20.29
C SER A 33 -14.23 23.26 -21.44
N PHE A 34 -13.90 22.00 -21.78
CA PHE A 34 -12.84 21.66 -22.73
C PHE A 34 -13.31 20.78 -23.90
N GLY A 35 -14.63 20.60 -24.06
CA GLY A 35 -15.23 19.86 -25.18
C GLY A 35 -15.46 18.38 -24.88
N ASN A 36 -16.20 17.71 -25.76
CA ASN A 36 -16.75 16.37 -25.51
C ASN A 36 -15.70 15.27 -25.23
N ASP A 37 -14.49 15.43 -25.75
CA ASP A 37 -13.38 14.49 -25.57
C ASP A 37 -12.61 14.71 -24.26
N ALA A 38 -12.91 15.78 -23.52
CA ALA A 38 -12.32 16.03 -22.22
C ALA A 38 -12.94 15.13 -21.14
N PHE A 39 -12.15 14.80 -20.14
CA PHE A 39 -12.57 13.93 -19.03
C PHE A 39 -11.89 14.33 -17.72
N ALA A 40 -12.48 13.91 -16.61
CA ALA A 40 -11.91 14.10 -15.28
C ALA A 40 -11.17 12.85 -14.79
N VAL A 41 -10.13 13.02 -13.97
CA VAL A 41 -9.44 11.93 -13.28
C VAL A 41 -9.13 12.35 -11.84
N ASP A 42 -9.31 11.45 -10.89
CA ASP A 42 -8.94 11.66 -9.49
C ASP A 42 -7.41 11.75 -9.34
N THR A 43 -6.94 12.78 -8.65
CA THR A 43 -5.53 13.11 -8.42
C THR A 43 -5.22 13.33 -6.94
N THR A 44 -6.09 12.84 -6.05
CA THR A 44 -5.97 13.08 -4.60
C THR A 44 -4.64 12.56 -4.06
N ASP A 45 -4.24 11.36 -4.49
CA ASP A 45 -2.99 10.73 -4.06
C ASP A 45 -1.80 10.99 -5.00
N TYR A 46 -1.88 11.97 -5.91
CA TYR A 46 -0.79 12.25 -6.86
C TYR A 46 -0.40 13.73 -6.86
N LEU A 47 0.91 13.99 -6.88
CA LEU A 47 1.43 15.33 -7.06
C LEU A 47 1.28 15.74 -8.53
N THR A 48 0.24 16.51 -8.81
CA THR A 48 -0.12 16.95 -10.17
C THR A 48 -0.35 18.45 -10.21
N SER A 49 0.09 19.07 -11.29
CA SER A 49 -0.09 20.49 -11.57
C SER A 49 -0.68 20.71 -12.96
N ILE A 50 -1.31 21.87 -13.18
CA ILE A 50 -1.77 22.29 -14.51
C ILE A 50 -0.61 22.24 -15.49
N GLY A 51 -0.84 21.70 -16.69
CA GLY A 51 0.16 21.51 -17.73
C GLY A 51 0.88 20.16 -17.70
N ASN A 52 0.77 19.38 -16.61
CA ASN A 52 1.23 17.99 -16.57
C ASN A 52 0.48 17.13 -17.59
N LYS A 53 1.08 16.01 -18.00
CA LYS A 53 0.49 15.08 -18.95
C LYS A 53 -0.17 13.91 -18.26
N PHE A 54 -1.22 13.39 -18.89
CA PHE A 54 -1.87 12.15 -18.50
C PHE A 54 -1.85 11.18 -19.68
N ILE A 55 -1.08 10.09 -19.54
CA ILE A 55 -0.82 9.14 -20.64
C ILE A 55 -1.00 7.74 -20.07
N ASN A 56 -1.81 6.91 -20.73
CA ASN A 56 -2.04 5.50 -20.34
C ASN A 56 -2.40 5.29 -18.87
N GLY A 57 -3.20 6.18 -18.28
CA GLY A 57 -3.62 6.08 -16.88
C GLY A 57 -2.63 6.65 -15.86
N LYS A 58 -1.52 7.25 -16.30
CA LYS A 58 -0.46 7.78 -15.43
C LYS A 58 -0.23 9.27 -15.64
N PHE A 59 0.17 9.95 -14.58
CA PHE A 59 0.53 11.37 -14.59
C PHE A 59 2.02 11.57 -14.81
N TYR A 60 2.38 12.58 -15.59
CA TYR A 60 3.76 12.94 -15.87
C TYR A 60 3.97 14.45 -15.78
N TYR A 61 5.07 14.88 -15.20
CA TYR A 61 5.52 16.28 -15.27
C TYR A 61 6.75 16.39 -16.18
N LEU A 62 6.98 17.59 -16.70
CA LEU A 62 8.19 17.92 -17.44
C LEU A 62 9.22 18.46 -16.44
N ASN A 63 10.38 17.83 -16.36
CA ASN A 63 11.49 18.34 -15.57
C ASN A 63 12.22 19.49 -16.28
N GLU A 64 13.18 20.11 -15.60
CA GLU A 64 13.97 21.24 -16.13
C GLU A 64 14.75 20.90 -17.41
N ASN A 65 15.05 19.61 -17.63
CA ASN A 65 15.73 19.11 -18.82
C ASN A 65 14.78 18.78 -19.98
N GLY A 66 13.47 19.02 -19.81
CA GLY A 66 12.45 18.71 -20.81
C GLY A 66 12.06 17.22 -20.90
N ASN A 67 12.53 16.38 -19.98
CA ASN A 67 12.16 14.98 -19.91
C ASN A 67 10.85 14.80 -19.12
N GLN A 68 10.06 13.81 -19.52
CA GLN A 68 8.85 13.42 -18.79
C GLN A 68 9.20 12.45 -17.67
N GLU A 69 8.80 12.79 -16.45
CA GLU A 69 8.94 11.94 -15.26
C GLU A 69 7.56 11.64 -14.67
N GLU A 70 7.38 10.44 -14.15
CA GLU A 70 6.12 10.00 -13.54
C GLU A 70 5.84 10.80 -12.26
N ALA A 71 4.59 11.21 -12.06
CA ALA A 71 4.19 11.97 -10.90
C ALA A 71 4.36 11.15 -9.61
N ILE A 72 4.74 11.85 -8.53
CA ILE A 72 4.94 11.25 -7.22
C ILE A 72 3.59 10.86 -6.62
N TYR A 73 3.47 9.58 -6.23
CA TYR A 73 2.35 9.08 -5.44
C TYR A 73 2.51 9.50 -3.97
N LEU A 74 1.53 10.24 -3.46
CA LEU A 74 1.44 10.76 -2.10
C LEU A 74 0.14 10.26 -1.46
N PRO A 75 0.14 9.02 -0.92
CA PRO A 75 -1.05 8.46 -0.28
C PRO A 75 -1.45 9.27 0.95
N SER A 76 -2.75 9.35 1.22
CA SER A 76 -3.24 9.95 2.46
C SER A 76 -2.71 9.23 3.72
N GLU A 77 -2.61 9.96 4.83
CA GLU A 77 -2.19 9.41 6.13
C GLU A 77 -3.02 8.19 6.53
N LYS A 78 -4.33 8.21 6.26
CA LYS A 78 -5.23 7.08 6.56
C LYS A 78 -4.81 5.81 5.81
N VAL A 79 -4.50 5.92 4.52
CA VAL A 79 -4.04 4.78 3.70
C VAL A 79 -2.73 4.23 4.26
N ILE A 80 -1.79 5.11 4.62
CA ILE A 80 -0.51 4.71 5.23
C ILE A 80 -0.76 3.98 6.56
N ILE A 81 -1.62 4.50 7.42
CA ILE A 81 -1.97 3.90 8.71
C ILE A 81 -2.61 2.52 8.51
N ASP A 82 -3.54 2.37 7.58
CA ASP A 82 -4.20 1.10 7.29
C ASP A 82 -3.19 0.06 6.78
N GLU A 83 -2.29 0.44 5.87
CA GLU A 83 -1.22 -0.44 5.40
C GLU A 83 -0.25 -0.86 6.52
N LEU A 84 0.11 0.09 7.39
CA LEU A 84 0.98 -0.19 8.55
C LEU A 84 0.31 -1.15 9.53
N HIS A 85 -0.99 -0.99 9.80
CA HIS A 85 -1.74 -1.94 10.64
C HIS A 85 -1.76 -3.35 10.04
N VAL A 86 -1.97 -3.48 8.73
CA VAL A 86 -1.91 -4.79 8.06
C VAL A 86 -0.54 -5.42 8.20
N LYS A 87 0.54 -4.65 7.99
CA LYS A 87 1.92 -5.13 8.18
C LYS A 87 2.19 -5.53 9.63
N LEU A 88 1.71 -4.76 10.60
CA LEU A 88 1.84 -5.06 12.02
C LEU A 88 1.18 -6.40 12.38
N ILE A 89 -0.07 -6.60 11.95
CA ILE A 89 -0.82 -7.84 12.21
C ILE A 89 -0.11 -9.04 11.58
N LYS A 90 0.35 -8.93 10.32
CA LYS A 90 1.10 -10.02 9.67
C LYS A 90 2.36 -10.39 10.43
N SER A 91 3.13 -9.40 10.88
CA SER A 91 4.34 -9.63 11.67
C SER A 91 4.02 -10.28 13.03
N GLN A 92 2.94 -9.87 13.69
CA GLN A 92 2.50 -10.46 14.97
C GLN A 92 2.04 -11.92 14.79
N LEU A 93 1.35 -12.24 13.69
CA LEU A 93 0.95 -13.61 13.37
C LEU A 93 2.17 -14.49 13.14
N ALA A 94 3.10 -14.07 12.26
CA ALA A 94 4.32 -14.83 12.00
C ALA A 94 5.19 -15.02 13.26
N LEU A 95 5.21 -14.01 14.14
CA LEU A 95 5.88 -14.11 15.43
C LEU A 95 5.19 -15.15 16.34
N THR A 96 3.87 -15.17 16.35
CA THR A 96 3.08 -16.16 17.12
C THR A 96 3.36 -17.57 16.64
N ASP A 97 3.31 -17.80 15.32
CA ASP A 97 3.62 -19.11 14.72
C ASP A 97 5.02 -19.59 15.13
N SER A 98 6.01 -18.69 15.10
CA SER A 98 7.38 -19.00 15.52
C SER A 98 7.48 -19.34 17.02
N TYR A 99 6.68 -18.71 17.88
CA TYR A 99 6.65 -19.04 19.31
C TYR A 99 5.99 -20.39 19.58
N GLU A 100 4.94 -20.73 18.83
CA GLU A 100 4.29 -22.05 18.93
C GLU A 100 5.26 -23.17 18.53
N ASP A 101 5.98 -22.99 17.43
CA ASP A 101 7.02 -23.93 16.97
C ASP A 101 8.13 -24.09 18.00
N LYS A 102 8.61 -22.98 18.56
CA LYS A 102 9.62 -22.99 19.62
C LYS A 102 9.14 -23.77 20.85
N MET A 103 7.91 -23.52 21.30
CA MET A 103 7.34 -24.22 22.47
C MET A 103 7.18 -25.72 22.20
N SER A 104 6.80 -26.11 20.98
CA SER A 104 6.76 -27.52 20.56
C SER A 104 8.14 -28.18 20.62
N LEU A 105 9.19 -27.49 20.18
CA LEU A 105 10.57 -27.97 20.25
C LEU A 105 11.07 -28.08 21.69
N GLU A 106 10.82 -27.09 22.54
CA GLU A 106 11.20 -27.12 23.96
C GLU A 106 10.55 -28.30 24.68
N ASN A 107 9.26 -28.58 24.40
CA ASN A 107 8.58 -29.76 24.94
C ASN A 107 9.20 -31.08 24.47
N LYS A 108 9.64 -31.17 23.21
CA LYS A 108 10.35 -32.37 22.70
C LYS A 108 11.71 -32.54 23.38
N ILE A 109 12.45 -31.45 23.56
CA ILE A 109 13.75 -31.45 24.26
C ILE A 109 13.57 -31.95 25.70
N LEU A 110 12.57 -31.44 26.42
CA LEU A 110 12.29 -31.85 27.79
C LEU A 110 12.00 -33.37 27.89
N LYS A 111 11.17 -33.90 26.99
CA LYS A 111 10.86 -35.34 26.94
C LYS A 111 12.11 -36.18 26.68
N LEU A 112 12.99 -35.72 25.80
CA LEU A 112 14.26 -36.40 25.52
C LEU A 112 15.18 -36.38 26.75
N GLN A 113 15.31 -35.24 27.43
CA GLN A 113 16.09 -35.12 28.66
C GLN A 113 15.60 -36.05 29.75
N GLN A 114 14.27 -36.15 29.95
CA GLN A 114 13.66 -37.09 30.89
C GLN A 114 13.95 -38.55 30.51
N THR A 115 13.84 -38.88 29.22
CA THR A 115 14.13 -40.23 28.73
C THR A 115 15.59 -40.61 28.98
N ILE A 116 16.51 -39.68 28.72
CA ILE A 116 17.95 -39.86 28.97
C ILE A 116 18.21 -40.10 30.47
N ALA A 117 17.62 -39.28 31.36
CA ALA A 117 17.78 -39.44 32.81
C ALA A 117 17.31 -40.84 33.27
N ASN A 118 16.13 -41.27 32.84
CA ASN A 118 15.59 -42.59 33.18
C ASN A 118 16.46 -43.75 32.65
N LEU A 119 17.12 -43.58 31.49
CA LEU A 119 18.04 -44.58 30.97
C LEU A 119 19.33 -44.66 31.79
N TYR A 120 19.86 -43.52 32.24
CA TYR A 120 21.01 -43.48 33.14
C TYR A 120 20.71 -44.17 34.47
N GLU A 121 19.58 -43.87 35.11
CA GLU A 121 19.16 -44.52 36.37
C GLU A 121 19.09 -46.04 36.22
N LYS A 122 18.46 -46.55 35.15
CA LYS A 122 18.39 -48.00 34.89
C LYS A 122 19.75 -48.65 34.68
N MET A 123 20.68 -47.98 34.01
CA MET A 123 22.03 -48.53 33.82
C MET A 123 22.82 -48.59 35.13
N GLU A 124 22.60 -47.67 36.06
CA GLU A 124 23.18 -47.73 37.41
C GLU A 124 22.59 -48.87 38.24
N GLU A 125 21.28 -49.14 38.12
CA GLU A 125 20.61 -50.26 38.82
C GLU A 125 21.02 -51.65 38.31
N THR A 126 21.59 -51.75 37.11
CA THR A 126 21.93 -53.05 36.46
C THR A 126 23.43 -53.41 36.59
N ASN A 127 24.25 -52.56 37.21
CA ASN A 127 25.67 -52.80 37.51
C ASN A 127 25.88 -53.16 38.98
#